data_AF-A0A966Q1W5-F1
#
_entry.id   AF-A0A966Q1W5-F1
#
_cell.length_a   1.000
_cell.length_b   1.000
_cell.length_c   1.000
_cell.angle_alpha   90.00
_cell.angle_beta   90.00
_cell.angle_gamma   90.00
#
_symmetry.space_group_name_H-M   'P 1'
#
loop_
_entity.id
_entity.type
_entity.pdbx_description
1 polymer ?
#
loop_
_entity_poly.entity_id
_entity_poly.type
_entity_poly.pdbx_seq_one_letter_code
_entity_poly.pdbx_strand_id
1 'polypeptide(L)'
;MAQQGGYRKPNNPAPISGPGSLSQRTDGGPTQAATYIPGLPYGQGQETYNNQVAAPMAGNPIPKMEMPTPLLAPTARPSEPITAGIDRGEGPGSEAIGTLPNRAYTIAEVIRNLIPYDPSGDAELVYRTLLDEGY
;
A
#
# COMPACT_ATOMS: atom_id res chain seq x y z
N MET A 1 22.64 -35.95 46.33
CA MET A 1 22.87 -34.67 47.04
C MET A 1 22.53 -33.55 46.07
N ALA A 2 21.44 -32.81 46.35
CA ALA A 2 21.00 -31.68 45.54
C ALA A 2 21.97 -30.51 45.72
N GLN A 3 22.36 -29.85 44.62
CA GLN A 3 22.94 -28.50 44.68
C GLN A 3 22.00 -27.50 44.01
N GLN A 4 21.75 -26.45 44.78
CA GLN A 4 20.69 -25.47 44.71
C GLN A 4 20.70 -24.62 43.44
N GLY A 5 19.49 -24.24 43.03
CA GLY A 5 19.25 -23.17 42.07
C GLY A 5 19.66 -21.81 42.61
N GLY A 6 20.38 -21.08 41.76
CA GLY A 6 20.60 -19.64 41.84
C GLY A 6 20.52 -19.07 40.43
N TYR A 7 20.27 -17.77 40.31
CA TYR A 7 20.20 -17.07 39.03
C TYR A 7 21.52 -17.22 38.27
N ARG A 8 21.48 -17.85 37.09
CA ARG A 8 22.59 -17.92 36.16
C ARG A 8 22.40 -16.85 35.10
N LYS A 9 23.25 -15.81 35.11
CA LYS A 9 23.26 -14.78 34.06
C LYS A 9 23.47 -15.48 32.70
N PRO A 10 22.51 -15.37 31.76
CA PRO A 10 22.67 -15.95 30.43
C PRO A 10 23.88 -15.33 29.72
N ASN A 11 24.69 -16.15 29.05
CA ASN A 11 25.70 -15.63 28.12
C ASN A 11 24.97 -14.99 26.94
N ASN A 12 25.51 -13.88 26.42
CA ASN A 12 24.97 -13.20 25.25
C ASN A 12 25.91 -13.48 24.05
N PRO A 13 25.40 -14.08 22.95
CA PRO A 13 24.01 -14.44 22.70
C PRO A 13 23.58 -15.72 23.44
N ALA A 14 22.30 -15.75 23.83
CA ALA A 14 21.71 -16.91 24.50
C ALA A 14 21.79 -18.16 23.60
N PRO A 15 21.99 -19.36 24.18
CA PRO A 15 21.96 -20.60 23.40
C PRO A 15 20.60 -20.76 22.70
N ILE A 16 20.64 -20.93 21.39
CA ILE A 16 19.47 -21.12 20.53
C ILE A 16 18.75 -22.41 20.94
N SER A 17 17.42 -22.35 21.11
CA SER A 17 16.62 -23.56 21.33
C SER A 17 16.79 -24.50 20.14
N GLY A 18 17.19 -25.76 20.40
CA GLY A 18 17.25 -26.80 19.36
C GLY A 18 15.87 -27.02 18.70
N PRO A 19 15.82 -27.69 17.54
CA PRO A 19 14.57 -27.93 16.81
C PRO A 19 13.56 -28.72 17.69
N GLY A 20 12.35 -28.20 17.86
CA GLY A 20 11.30 -28.79 18.69
C GLY A 20 10.12 -27.84 18.93
N SER A 21 9.09 -28.31 19.65
CA SER A 21 7.88 -27.53 19.96
C SER A 21 8.12 -26.28 20.80
N LEU A 22 9.29 -26.18 21.44
CA LEU A 22 9.76 -25.05 22.23
C LEU A 22 10.85 -24.23 21.51
N SER A 23 11.06 -24.46 20.20
CA SER A 23 12.01 -23.66 19.43
C SER A 23 11.58 -22.19 19.42
N GLN A 24 12.43 -21.33 19.98
CA GLN A 24 12.28 -19.89 19.89
C GLN A 24 12.99 -19.39 18.63
N ARG A 25 12.41 -18.38 17.97
CA ARG A 25 13.10 -17.71 16.87
C ARG A 25 14.33 -16.97 17.42
N THR A 26 15.47 -17.12 16.76
CA THR A 26 16.73 -16.46 17.13
C THR A 26 16.74 -14.95 16.80
N ASP A 27 15.78 -14.49 16.00
CA ASP A 27 15.69 -13.10 15.51
C ASP A 27 14.95 -12.12 16.43
N GLY A 28 14.71 -12.51 17.70
CA GLY A 28 14.53 -11.54 18.77
C GLY A 28 13.11 -11.02 19.03
N GLY A 29 12.05 -11.65 18.51
CA GLY A 29 10.70 -11.38 19.01
C GLY A 29 9.55 -11.53 18.00
N PRO A 30 8.32 -11.15 18.39
CA PRO A 30 7.12 -11.22 17.55
C PRO A 30 7.05 -10.10 16.48
N THR A 31 7.96 -9.15 16.53
CA THR A 31 8.10 -7.99 15.62
C THR A 31 9.34 -8.16 14.77
N GLN A 32 9.28 -7.79 13.49
CA GLN A 32 10.48 -7.75 12.66
C GLN A 32 11.47 -6.70 13.21
N ALA A 33 12.65 -7.15 13.63
CA ALA A 33 13.71 -6.25 14.10
C ALA A 33 14.33 -5.48 12.93
N ALA A 34 14.55 -4.18 13.11
CA ALA A 34 15.36 -3.39 12.18
C ALA A 34 16.79 -3.96 12.15
N THR A 35 17.29 -4.24 10.95
CA THR A 35 18.58 -4.90 10.75
C THR A 35 19.50 -4.02 9.91
N TYR A 36 20.72 -3.81 10.40
CA TYR A 36 21.74 -3.09 9.65
C TYR A 36 22.22 -3.95 8.47
N ILE A 37 22.26 -3.37 7.28
CA ILE A 37 22.70 -4.04 6.05
C ILE A 37 24.15 -3.64 5.75
N PRO A 38 25.14 -4.52 6.01
CA PRO A 38 26.53 -4.25 5.65
C PRO A 38 26.75 -4.41 4.13
N GLY A 39 27.77 -3.74 3.58
CA GLY A 39 28.16 -3.88 2.17
C GLY A 39 27.49 -2.88 1.21
N LEU A 40 26.65 -1.98 1.72
CA LEU A 40 26.13 -0.85 0.96
C LEU A 40 27.20 0.26 0.81
N PRO A 41 27.09 1.13 -0.21
CA PRO A 41 27.93 2.32 -0.33
C PRO A 41 27.94 3.16 0.96
N TYR A 42 29.03 3.91 1.17
CA TYR A 42 29.23 4.69 2.39
C TYR A 42 28.01 5.56 2.73
N GLY A 43 27.55 5.47 3.99
CA GLY A 43 26.37 6.18 4.50
C GLY A 43 25.02 5.50 4.24
N GLN A 44 24.87 4.69 3.17
CA GLN A 44 23.57 4.10 2.81
C GLN A 44 23.08 3.02 3.79
N GLY A 45 24.00 2.30 4.44
CA GLY A 45 23.64 1.33 5.48
C GLY A 45 22.96 1.99 6.68
N GLN A 46 23.41 3.19 7.06
CA GLN A 46 22.82 3.96 8.15
C GLN A 46 21.46 4.54 7.73
N GLU A 47 21.36 5.07 6.51
CA GLU A 47 20.12 5.61 5.97
C GLU A 47 19.02 4.53 5.87
N THR A 48 19.38 3.34 5.38
CA THR A 48 18.45 2.21 5.27
C THR A 48 18.01 1.71 6.64
N TYR A 49 18.90 1.68 7.62
CA TYR A 49 18.55 1.35 9.00
C TYR A 49 17.60 2.40 9.60
N ASN A 50 17.90 3.68 9.38
CA ASN A 50 17.04 4.78 9.85
C ASN A 50 15.63 4.69 9.23
N ASN A 51 15.53 4.35 7.95
CA ASN A 51 14.25 4.13 7.27
C ASN A 51 13.46 2.96 7.87
N GLN A 52 14.14 1.87 8.27
CA GLN A 52 13.49 0.73 8.94
C GLN A 52 12.92 1.10 10.32
N VAL A 53 13.57 2.00 11.06
CA VAL A 53 13.10 2.42 12.40
C VAL A 53 12.14 3.62 12.36
N ALA A 54 12.02 4.31 11.23
CA ALA A 54 11.18 5.50 11.07
C ALA A 54 9.68 5.18 11.03
N ALA A 55 9.29 3.96 10.68
CA ALA A 55 7.91 3.49 10.64
C ALA A 55 7.72 2.30 11.60
N PRO A 56 6.51 2.12 12.18
CA PRO A 56 6.20 0.92 12.96
C PRO A 56 6.32 -0.31 12.07
N MET A 57 7.33 -1.14 12.35
CA MET A 57 7.56 -2.40 11.63
C MET A 57 6.43 -3.39 11.93
N ALA A 58 6.07 -4.20 10.92
CA ALA A 58 5.05 -5.22 11.08
C ALA A 58 5.40 -6.15 12.26
N GLY A 59 4.43 -6.31 13.16
CA GLY A 59 4.58 -7.11 14.37
C GLY A 59 3.26 -7.71 14.79
N ASN A 60 3.31 -8.54 15.81
CA ASN A 60 2.12 -9.22 16.31
C ASN A 60 1.17 -8.22 17.02
N PRO A 61 -0.15 -8.26 16.75
CA PRO A 61 -0.83 -9.19 15.87
C PRO A 61 -0.58 -8.87 14.39
N ILE A 62 -0.11 -9.87 13.64
CA ILE A 62 -0.14 -9.82 12.18
C ILE A 62 -1.60 -9.54 11.80
N PRO A 63 -1.90 -8.55 10.93
CA PRO A 63 -3.25 -8.31 10.48
C PRO A 63 -3.86 -9.63 10.01
N LYS A 64 -4.99 -10.02 10.59
CA LYS A 64 -5.69 -11.24 10.17
C LYS A 64 -6.07 -11.04 8.71
N MET A 65 -5.34 -11.71 7.81
CA MET A 65 -5.73 -11.78 6.42
C MET A 65 -7.05 -12.54 6.35
N GLU A 66 -7.99 -12.02 5.57
CA GLU A 66 -9.21 -12.75 5.27
C GLU A 66 -8.85 -14.06 4.56
N MET A 67 -9.43 -15.16 5.02
CA MET A 67 -9.22 -16.47 4.39
C MET A 67 -9.82 -16.45 2.98
N PRO A 68 -9.12 -16.99 1.97
CA PRO A 68 -9.67 -17.11 0.63
C PRO A 68 -11.00 -17.87 0.62
N THR A 69 -11.96 -17.41 -0.19
CA THR A 69 -13.23 -18.10 -0.40
C THR A 69 -12.97 -19.50 -0.99
N PRO A 70 -13.49 -20.59 -0.38
CA PRO A 70 -13.30 -21.95 -0.89
C PRO A 70 -13.90 -22.14 -2.30
N LEU A 71 -13.33 -23.05 -3.09
CA LEU A 71 -13.75 -23.31 -4.48
C LEU A 71 -15.22 -23.71 -4.64
N LEU A 72 -15.78 -24.42 -3.65
CA LEU A 72 -17.17 -24.89 -3.65
C LEU A 72 -18.09 -24.04 -2.77
N ALA A 73 -17.59 -22.91 -2.26
CA ALA A 73 -18.44 -22.02 -1.46
C ALA A 73 -19.47 -21.34 -2.38
N PRO A 74 -20.69 -21.08 -1.87
CA PRO A 74 -21.66 -20.26 -2.59
C PRO A 74 -21.11 -18.87 -2.95
N THR A 75 -21.66 -18.24 -3.98
CA THR A 75 -21.32 -16.85 -4.33
C THR A 75 -21.55 -15.92 -3.14
N ALA A 76 -20.62 -14.97 -2.93
CA ALA A 76 -20.78 -13.92 -1.94
C ALA A 76 -21.85 -12.88 -2.33
N ARG A 77 -22.32 -12.91 -3.58
CA ARG A 77 -23.29 -11.97 -4.17
C ARG A 77 -24.46 -12.74 -4.81
N PRO A 78 -25.34 -13.38 -4.01
CA PRO A 78 -26.40 -14.25 -4.54
C PRO A 78 -27.51 -13.50 -5.26
N SER A 79 -27.72 -12.22 -4.94
CA SER A 79 -28.75 -11.37 -5.55
C SER A 79 -28.23 -10.56 -6.75
N GLU A 80 -26.93 -10.64 -7.06
CA GLU A 80 -26.34 -9.90 -8.16
C GLU A 80 -26.42 -10.76 -9.44
N PRO A 81 -27.07 -10.27 -10.51
CA PRO A 81 -27.11 -11.01 -11.77
C PRO A 81 -25.70 -11.25 -12.31
N ILE A 82 -25.50 -12.39 -12.98
CA ILE A 82 -24.20 -12.73 -13.61
C ILE A 82 -23.74 -11.72 -14.67
N THR A 83 -24.67 -10.87 -15.15
CA THR A 83 -24.38 -9.82 -16.13
C THR A 83 -24.09 -8.46 -15.48
N ALA A 84 -23.93 -8.39 -14.15
CA ALA A 84 -23.48 -7.15 -13.51
C ALA A 84 -22.09 -6.75 -14.03
N GLY A 85 -21.90 -5.48 -14.37
CA GLY A 85 -20.67 -4.95 -14.94
C GLY A 85 -20.57 -5.04 -16.47
N ILE A 86 -21.61 -5.56 -17.16
CA ILE A 86 -21.71 -5.51 -18.62
C ILE A 86 -23.00 -4.80 -19.05
N ASP A 87 -22.94 -4.02 -20.13
CA ASP A 87 -24.08 -3.23 -20.66
C ASP A 87 -25.11 -4.10 -21.42
N ARG A 88 -25.22 -5.37 -21.04
CA ARG A 88 -26.10 -6.36 -21.66
C ARG A 88 -26.62 -7.33 -20.62
N GLY A 89 -27.94 -7.39 -20.47
CA GLY A 89 -28.62 -8.32 -19.58
C GLY A 89 -29.44 -7.58 -18.52
N GLU A 90 -29.82 -8.30 -17.47
CA GLU A 90 -30.64 -7.79 -16.36
C GLU A 90 -29.82 -7.08 -15.28
N GLY A 91 -28.52 -7.42 -15.20
CA GLY A 91 -27.58 -6.82 -14.25
C GLY A 91 -27.19 -5.38 -14.61
N PRO A 92 -26.81 -4.57 -13.61
CA PRO A 92 -26.40 -3.18 -13.81
C PRO A 92 -25.11 -3.10 -14.63
N GLY A 93 -25.14 -2.33 -15.71
CA GLY A 93 -24.00 -1.95 -16.55
C GLY A 93 -23.51 -0.53 -16.27
N SER A 94 -23.03 0.14 -17.32
CA SER A 94 -22.51 1.52 -17.27
C SER A 94 -23.55 2.54 -16.81
N GLU A 95 -24.84 2.26 -16.96
CA GLU A 95 -25.93 3.09 -16.44
C GLU A 95 -25.94 3.18 -14.90
N ALA A 96 -25.41 2.17 -14.20
CA ALA A 96 -25.31 2.18 -12.73
C ALA A 96 -24.19 3.08 -12.19
N ILE A 97 -23.25 3.50 -13.06
CA ILE A 97 -22.24 4.52 -12.75
C ILE A 97 -22.90 5.92 -12.65
N GLY A 98 -24.15 6.03 -13.12
CA GLY A 98 -24.92 7.27 -13.14
C GLY A 98 -24.40 8.23 -14.22
N THR A 99 -24.84 9.49 -14.13
CA THR A 99 -24.28 10.55 -14.97
C THR A 99 -22.86 10.83 -14.50
N LEU A 100 -21.87 10.22 -15.18
CA LEU A 100 -20.50 10.71 -15.11
C LEU A 100 -20.55 12.22 -15.36
N PRO A 101 -19.75 13.04 -14.65
CA PRO A 101 -19.72 14.46 -14.92
C PRO A 101 -19.27 14.67 -16.37
N ASN A 102 -20.24 14.81 -17.26
CA ASN A 102 -20.01 15.34 -18.59
C ASN A 102 -19.84 16.84 -18.42
N ARG A 103 -18.74 17.23 -17.76
CA ARG A 103 -18.33 18.61 -17.68
C ARG A 103 -17.91 18.96 -19.09
N ALA A 104 -18.83 19.54 -19.84
CA ALA A 104 -18.49 20.20 -21.08
C ALA A 104 -17.49 21.31 -20.73
N TYR A 105 -16.22 21.09 -21.04
CA TYR A 105 -15.20 22.11 -20.86
C TYR A 105 -15.43 23.22 -21.88
N THR A 106 -15.38 24.47 -21.43
CA THR A 106 -15.31 25.59 -22.39
C THR A 106 -13.96 25.59 -23.07
N ILE A 107 -13.85 26.22 -24.25
CA ILE A 107 -12.56 26.37 -24.92
C ILE A 107 -11.55 27.10 -24.02
N ALA A 108 -12.00 28.11 -23.25
CA ALA A 108 -11.16 28.82 -22.29
C ALA A 108 -10.64 27.91 -21.17
N GLU A 109 -11.47 27.00 -20.64
CA GLU A 109 -11.04 26.02 -19.64
C GLU A 109 -10.02 25.02 -20.21
N VAL A 110 -10.19 24.56 -21.45
CA VAL A 110 -9.24 23.66 -22.12
C VAL A 110 -7.88 24.34 -22.29
N ILE A 111 -7.87 25.57 -22.82
CA ILE A 111 -6.61 26.30 -23.04
C ILE A 111 -5.94 26.66 -21.71
N ARG A 112 -6.71 27.04 -20.68
CA ARG A 112 -6.19 27.29 -19.34
C ARG A 112 -5.45 26.09 -18.76
N ASN A 113 -5.99 24.89 -18.95
CA ASN A 113 -5.38 23.66 -18.45
C ASN A 113 -4.10 23.28 -19.23
N LEU A 114 -3.89 23.83 -20.42
CA LEU A 114 -2.71 23.59 -21.24
C LEU A 114 -1.52 24.47 -20.83
N ILE A 115 -1.76 25.62 -20.20
CA ILE A 115 -0.71 26.60 -19.82
C ILE A 115 0.49 25.96 -19.09
N PRO A 116 0.32 25.08 -18.08
CA PRO A 116 1.46 24.48 -17.38
C PRO A 116 2.35 23.58 -18.26
N TYR A 117 1.84 23.14 -19.40
CA TYR A 117 2.49 22.21 -20.32
C TYR A 117 3.01 22.88 -21.60
N ASP A 118 2.85 24.19 -21.72
CA ASP A 118 3.30 24.97 -22.88
C ASP A 118 4.42 25.95 -22.50
N PRO A 119 5.69 25.57 -22.69
CA PRO A 119 6.84 26.44 -22.43
C PRO A 119 6.93 27.66 -23.35
N SER A 120 6.23 27.66 -24.50
CA SER A 120 6.26 28.77 -25.45
C SER A 120 5.44 29.97 -24.96
N GLY A 121 4.43 29.73 -24.12
CA GLY A 121 3.50 30.75 -23.63
C GLY A 121 2.35 31.06 -24.59
N ASP A 122 2.26 30.37 -25.73
CA ASP A 122 1.19 30.54 -26.72
C ASP A 122 -0.20 30.25 -26.12
N ALA A 123 -0.30 29.21 -25.28
CA ALA A 123 -1.53 28.86 -24.57
C ALA A 123 -2.00 29.98 -23.63
N GLU A 124 -1.07 30.71 -23.00
CA GLU A 124 -1.43 31.85 -22.15
C GLU A 124 -1.94 33.02 -22.99
N LEU A 125 -1.32 33.29 -24.14
CA LEU A 125 -1.78 34.32 -25.07
C LEU A 125 -3.19 34.02 -25.60
N VAL A 126 -3.41 32.79 -26.07
CA VAL A 126 -4.73 32.35 -26.56
C VAL A 126 -5.78 32.41 -25.44
N TYR A 127 -5.44 32.01 -24.22
CA TYR A 127 -6.37 32.11 -23.08
C TYR A 127 -6.81 33.56 -22.82
N ARG A 128 -5.87 34.52 -22.87
CA ARG A 128 -6.19 35.94 -22.69
C ARG A 128 -7.07 36.47 -23.81
N THR A 129 -6.76 36.13 -25.07
CA THR A 129 -7.60 36.51 -26.22
C THR A 129 -9.02 35.97 -26.08
N LEU A 130 -9.19 34.72 -25.64
CA LEU A 130 -10.50 34.13 -25.40
C LEU A 130 -11.29 34.89 -24.32
N LEU A 131 -10.64 35.29 -23.23
CA LEU A 131 -11.28 36.10 -22.18
C LEU A 131 -11.69 37.49 -22.68
N ASP A 132 -10.85 38.14 -23.49
CA ASP A 132 -11.15 39.46 -24.07
C ASP A 132 -12.33 39.39 -25.06
N GLU A 133 -12.49 38.26 -25.75
CA GLU A 133 -13.62 37.99 -26.66
C GLU A 133 -14.89 37.51 -25.95
N GLY A 134 -14.83 37.27 -24.62
CA GLY A 134 -15.98 36.91 -23.80
C GLY A 134 -16.33 35.42 -23.78
N TYR A 135 -15.35 34.54 -24.02
CA TYR A 135 -15.48 33.08 -23.87
C TYR A 135 -15.24 32.56 -22.44
#